data_AF-A0A6L8ETN2-F1
#
_entry.id   AF-A0A6L8ETN2-F1
#
_cell.length_a   1.000
_cell.length_b   1.000
_cell.length_c   1.000
_cell.angle_alpha   90.00
_cell.angle_beta   90.00
_cell.angle_gamma   90.00
#
_symmetry.space_group_name_H-M   'P 1'
#
loop_
_entity.id
_entity.type
_entity.pdbx_description
1 polymer ?
#
loop_
_entity_poly.entity_id
_entity_poly.type
_entity_poly.pdbx_seq_one_letter_code
_entity_poly.pdbx_strand_id
1 'polypeptide(L)'
;MQESSVYKHLVETAGEEYYQRGARQTAIQSVFSVLEFKFDGRAVQALRPALESIQDLQRLQELHNEALRAETFEAFSRTLNMNSNE
;
A
#
# COMPACT_ATOMS: atom_id res chain seq x y z
N MET A 1 30.70 25.63 -14.96
CA MET A 1 29.54 25.39 -14.08
C MET A 1 29.65 23.96 -13.58
N GLN A 2 30.12 23.77 -12.36
CA GLN A 2 29.95 22.47 -11.70
C GLN A 2 28.50 22.46 -11.24
N GLU A 3 27.60 21.87 -12.02
CA GLU A 3 26.31 21.46 -11.47
C GLU A 3 26.63 20.48 -10.35
N SER A 4 26.52 20.99 -9.11
CA SER A 4 26.98 20.28 -7.93
C SER A 4 26.28 18.93 -7.86
N SER A 5 27.07 17.86 -7.69
CA SER A 5 26.62 16.48 -7.49
C SER A 5 25.50 16.37 -6.45
N VAL A 6 25.40 17.32 -5.53
CA VAL A 6 24.34 17.45 -4.52
C VAL A 6 22.98 17.74 -5.16
N TYR A 7 22.90 18.66 -6.13
CA TYR A 7 21.63 18.97 -6.81
C TYR A 7 21.13 17.79 -7.64
N LYS A 8 22.04 17.10 -8.35
CA LYS A 8 21.69 15.90 -9.11
C LYS A 8 21.14 14.80 -8.20
N HIS A 9 21.81 14.53 -7.08
CA HIS A 9 21.37 13.53 -6.11
C HIS A 9 20.02 13.87 -5.48
N LEU A 10 19.79 15.14 -5.11
CA LEU A 10 18.51 15.58 -4.55
C LEU A 10 17.34 15.38 -5.53
N VAL A 11 17.55 15.64 -6.82
CA VAL A 11 16.53 15.43 -7.86
C VAL A 11 16.25 13.93 -8.07
N GLU A 12 17.28 13.10 -8.07
CA GLU A 12 17.16 11.65 -8.18
C GLU A 12 16.37 11.07 -6.99
N THR A 13 16.75 11.42 -5.76
CA THR A 13 16.05 10.98 -4.54
C THR A 13 14.61 11.47 -4.49
N ALA A 14 14.34 12.74 -4.83
CA ALA A 14 12.99 13.26 -4.89
C ALA A 14 12.13 12.52 -5.93
N GLY A 15 12.70 12.18 -7.09
CA GLY A 15 12.03 11.38 -8.11
C GLY A 15 11.68 9.97 -7.63
N GLU A 16 12.61 9.31 -6.93
CA GLU A 16 12.41 7.99 -6.32
C GLU A 16 11.31 8.02 -5.25
N GLU A 17 11.33 8.99 -4.35
CA GLU A 17 10.29 9.16 -3.32
C GLU A 17 8.90 9.40 -3.93
N TYR A 18 8.82 10.26 -4.96
CA TYR A 18 7.57 10.51 -5.68
C TYR A 18 7.03 9.25 -6.35
N TYR A 19 7.91 8.49 -7.01
CA TYR A 19 7.54 7.23 -7.65
C TYR A 19 7.06 6.20 -6.61
N GLN A 20 7.81 6.03 -5.52
CA GLN A 20 7.44 5.10 -4.46
C GLN A 20 6.10 5.46 -3.82
N ARG A 21 5.85 6.75 -3.56
CA ARG A 21 4.56 7.21 -3.05
C ARG A 21 3.42 6.92 -4.02
N GLY A 22 3.63 7.14 -5.32
CA GLY A 22 2.65 6.83 -6.36
C GLY A 22 2.33 5.33 -6.43
N ALA A 23 3.37 4.50 -6.48
CA ALA A 23 3.22 3.04 -6.50
C ALA A 23 2.49 2.53 -5.25
N ARG A 24 2.80 3.08 -4.08
CA ARG A 24 2.14 2.76 -2.80
C ARG A 24 0.66 3.10 -2.84
N GLN A 25 0.30 4.30 -3.30
CA GLN A 25 -1.09 4.73 -3.39
C GLN A 25 -1.89 3.84 -4.35
N THR A 26 -1.29 3.47 -5.49
CA THR A 26 -1.90 2.55 -6.46
C THR A 26 -2.10 1.17 -5.83
N ALA A 27 -1.11 0.64 -5.12
CA ALA A 27 -1.22 -0.67 -4.46
C ALA A 27 -2.34 -0.68 -3.40
N ILE A 28 -2.42 0.36 -2.56
CA ILE A 28 -3.53 0.53 -1.61
C ILE A 28 -4.88 0.54 -2.33
N GLN A 29 -5.02 1.32 -3.41
CA GLN A 29 -6.24 1.36 -4.21
C GLN A 29 -6.60 -0.01 -4.78
N SER A 30 -5.63 -0.78 -5.28
CA SER A 30 -5.87 -2.13 -5.78
C SER A 30 -6.35 -3.10 -4.70
N VAL A 31 -5.83 -3.01 -3.47
CA VAL A 31 -6.35 -3.78 -2.32
C VAL A 31 -7.82 -3.39 -2.07
N PHE A 32 -8.09 -2.08 -1.99
CA PHE A 32 -9.44 -1.55 -1.75
C PHE A 32 -10.44 -2.01 -2.79
N SER A 33 -10.13 -1.89 -4.07
CA SER A 33 -11.04 -2.27 -5.15
C SER A 33 -11.44 -3.74 -5.08
N VAL A 34 -10.52 -4.64 -4.69
CA VAL A 34 -10.83 -6.06 -4.51
C VAL A 34 -11.75 -6.28 -3.31
N LEU A 35 -11.43 -5.64 -2.18
CA LEU A 35 -12.22 -5.79 -0.96
C LEU A 35 -13.63 -5.22 -1.10
N GLU A 36 -13.78 -4.05 -1.73
CA GLU A 36 -15.08 -3.42 -2.01
C GLU A 36 -15.91 -4.21 -3.02
N PHE A 37 -15.25 -4.93 -3.94
CA PHE A 37 -15.94 -5.82 -4.86
C PHE A 37 -16.47 -7.09 -4.17
N LYS A 38 -15.72 -7.63 -3.20
CA LYS A 38 -16.04 -8.91 -2.55
C LYS A 38 -16.88 -8.77 -1.28
N PHE A 39 -16.76 -7.65 -0.58
CA PHE A 39 -17.29 -7.44 0.76
C PHE A 39 -18.01 -6.10 0.89
N ASP A 40 -18.71 -5.90 2.01
CA ASP A 40 -19.43 -4.64 2.28
C ASP A 40 -18.46 -3.44 2.31
N GLY A 41 -18.67 -2.47 1.42
CA GLY A 41 -17.80 -1.31 1.26
C GLY A 41 -17.65 -0.46 2.53
N ARG A 42 -18.62 -0.42 3.46
CA ARG A 42 -18.49 0.34 4.71
C ARG A 42 -17.47 -0.30 5.65
N ALA A 43 -17.46 -1.63 5.75
CA ALA A 43 -16.49 -2.35 6.56
C ALA A 43 -15.08 -2.20 5.99
N VAL A 44 -14.96 -2.22 4.66
CA VAL A 44 -13.68 -2.06 3.95
C VAL A 44 -13.05 -0.69 4.22
N GLN A 45 -13.85 0.39 4.21
CA GLN A 45 -13.34 1.74 4.50
C GLN A 45 -12.74 1.87 5.92
N ALA A 46 -13.15 1.04 6.88
CA ALA A 46 -12.56 1.03 8.22
C ALA A 46 -11.09 0.54 8.23
N LEU A 47 -10.66 -0.24 7.22
CA LEU A 47 -9.28 -0.72 7.11
C LEU A 47 -8.34 0.29 6.45
N ARG A 48 -8.86 1.42 5.95
CA ARG A 48 -8.09 2.39 5.18
C ARG A 48 -6.90 2.97 5.94
N PRO A 49 -7.05 3.41 7.20
CA PRO A 49 -5.92 3.91 7.96
C PRO A 49 -4.81 2.86 8.15
N ALA A 50 -5.18 1.59 8.33
CA ALA A 50 -4.23 0.50 8.53
C ALA A 50 -3.45 0.16 7.24
N LEU A 51 -4.10 0.23 6.07
CA LEU A 51 -3.41 0.06 4.78
C LEU A 51 -2.53 1.27 4.45
N GLU A 52 -2.98 2.49 4.77
CA GLU A 52 -2.21 3.72 4.53
C GLU A 52 -0.99 3.86 5.45
N SER A 53 -0.96 3.20 6.61
CA SER A 53 0.22 3.18 7.49
C SER A 53 1.35 2.29 7.00
N ILE A 54 1.08 1.34 6.09
CA ILE A 54 2.10 0.44 5.54
C ILE A 54 2.96 1.20 4.54
N GLN A 55 4.25 1.34 4.85
CA GLN A 55 5.22 2.00 3.96
C GLN A 55 5.81 1.04 2.91
N ASP A 56 5.83 -0.26 3.23
CA ASP A 56 6.39 -1.30 2.37
C ASP A 56 5.46 -1.60 1.19
N LEU A 57 5.93 -1.30 -0.03
CA LEU A 57 5.20 -1.57 -1.26
C LEU A 57 5.03 -3.07 -1.52
N GLN A 58 6.04 -3.89 -1.22
CA GLN A 58 5.95 -5.34 -1.40
C GLN A 58 4.87 -5.91 -0.49
N ARG A 59 4.81 -5.43 0.75
CA ARG A 59 3.76 -5.83 1.68
C ARG A 59 2.36 -5.51 1.17
N LEU A 60 2.17 -4.35 0.55
CA LEU A 60 0.89 -3.99 -0.07
C LEU A 60 0.53 -4.88 -1.26
N GLN A 61 1.51 -5.30 -2.05
CA GLN A 61 1.30 -6.25 -3.15
C GLN A 61 0.90 -7.65 -2.63
N GLU A 62 1.52 -8.12 -1.55
CA GLU A 62 1.12 -9.36 -0.87
C GLU A 62 -0.32 -9.27 -0.36
N LEU A 63 -0.68 -8.16 0.29
CA LEU A 63 -2.05 -7.92 0.75
C LEU A 63 -3.05 -7.86 -0.40
N HIS A 64 -2.67 -7.37 -1.58
CA HIS A 64 -3.53 -7.43 -2.76
C HIS A 64 -3.81 -8.88 -3.18
N ASN A 65 -2.78 -9.73 -3.20
CA ASN A 65 -2.94 -11.15 -3.48
C ASN A 65 -3.80 -11.87 -2.42
N GLU A 66 -3.63 -11.51 -1.15
CA GLU A 66 -4.44 -12.05 -0.05
C GLU A 66 -5.89 -11.57 -0.13
N ALA A 67 -6.15 -10.33 -0.52
CA ALA A 67 -7.51 -9.84 -0.75
C ALA A 67 -8.23 -10.64 -1.86
N LEU A 68 -7.51 -11.01 -2.93
CA LEU A 68 -8.04 -11.86 -4.00
C LEU A 68 -8.41 -13.26 -3.48
N ARG A 69 -7.61 -13.83 -2.58
CA ARG A 69 -7.80 -15.19 -2.03
C ARG A 69 -8.74 -15.27 -0.84
N ALA A 70 -8.91 -14.19 -0.08
CA ALA A 70 -9.68 -14.20 1.15
C ALA A 70 -11.14 -14.61 0.92
N GLU A 71 -11.59 -15.65 1.63
CA GLU A 71 -12.98 -16.12 1.56
C GLU A 71 -13.93 -15.25 2.39
N THR A 72 -13.40 -14.57 3.42
CA THR A 72 -14.16 -13.68 4.28
C THR A 72 -13.40 -12.38 4.58
N PHE A 73 -14.15 -11.33 4.87
CA PHE A 73 -13.58 -10.05 5.30
C PHE A 73 -12.77 -10.18 6.60
N GLU A 74 -13.22 -11.03 7.53
CA GLU A 74 -12.51 -11.28 8.78
C GLU A 74 -11.17 -12.00 8.54
N ALA A 75 -11.12 -12.97 7.63
CA ALA A 75 -9.88 -13.65 7.28
C ALA A 75 -8.84 -12.66 6.74
N PHE A 76 -9.24 -11.75 5.85
CA PHE A 76 -8.37 -10.68 5.37
C PHE A 76 -7.93 -9.75 6.51
N SER A 77 -8.87 -9.31 7.35
CA SER A 77 -8.59 -8.39 8.47
C SER A 77 -7.59 -8.97 9.46
N ARG A 78 -7.65 -10.29 9.72
CA ARG A 78 -6.66 -11.00 10.53
C ARG A 78 -5.28 -10.99 9.87
N THR A 79 -5.20 -11.30 8.57
CA THR A 79 -3.92 -11.22 7.82
C THR A 79 -3.33 -9.82 7.82
N LEU A 80 -4.16 -8.77 7.71
CA LEU A 80 -3.70 -7.39 7.82
C LEU A 80 -3.09 -7.13 9.20
N ASN A 81 -3.80 -7.46 10.28
CA ASN A 81 -3.36 -7.19 11.66
C ASN A 81 -2.17 -8.04 12.12
N MET A 82 -2.05 -9.30 11.67
CA MET A 82 -0.91 -10.15 12.05
C MET A 82 0.43 -9.60 11.58
N ASN A 83 0.43 -8.81 10.50
CA ASN A 83 1.64 -8.28 9.88
C ASN A 83 1.82 -6.77 10.12
N SER A 84 0.94 -6.14 10.91
CA SER A 84 1.12 -4.77 11.40
C SER A 84 1.86 -4.72 12.75
N ASN A 85 2.17 -5.88 13.34
CA ASN A 85 2.81 -6.04 14.65
C ASN A 85 4.30 -6.46 14.57
N GLU A 86 4.93 -6.36 13.40
CA GLU A 86 6.38 -6.42 13.21
C GLU A 86 6.94 -5.01 13.00
#